data_AF-A0A9X4GKY9-F1
#
_entry.id   AF-A0A9X4GKY9-F1
#
_cell.length_a   1.000
_cell.length_b   1.000
_cell.length_c   1.000
_cell.angle_alpha   90.00
_cell.angle_beta   90.00
_cell.angle_gamma   90.00
#
_symmetry.space_group_name_H-M   'P 1'
#
loop_
_entity.id
_entity.type
_entity.pdbx_description
1 polymer ?
#
loop_
_entity_poly.entity_id
_entity_poly.type
_entity_poly.pdbx_seq_one_letter_code
_entity_poly.pdbx_strand_id
1 'polypeptide(L)' 'MKGLIVLTLALLPALATAGQITMVNPQEEQTESGKTLCTYHNSIYLFTYVIKGKCPYAKTFNTEDSEE' A
#
# COMPACT_ATOMS: atom_id res chain seq x y z
N MET A 1 12.72 5.19 -38.00
CA MET A 1 11.78 5.31 -36.87
C MET A 1 12.04 4.17 -35.89
N LYS A 2 12.86 4.35 -34.84
CA LYS A 2 13.16 3.26 -33.88
C LYS A 2 13.64 3.74 -32.49
N GLY A 3 13.51 5.04 -32.18
CA GLY A 3 14.19 5.62 -31.01
C GLY A 3 13.31 6.29 -29.95
N LEU A 4 11.98 6.33 -30.10
CA LEU A 4 11.14 7.18 -29.24
C LEU A 4 10.41 6.48 -28.08
N ILE A 5 10.55 5.16 -27.90
CA ILE A 5 9.77 4.42 -26.88
C ILE A 5 10.50 4.31 -25.54
N VAL A 6 11.79 4.67 -25.46
CA VAL A 6 12.60 4.43 -24.25
C VAL A 6 12.42 5.54 -23.20
N LEU A 7 11.86 6.70 -23.55
CA LEU A 7 11.79 7.85 -22.63
C LEU A 7 10.58 7.87 -21.68
N THR A 8 9.55 7.05 -21.93
CA THR A 8 8.33 7.07 -21.11
C THR A 8 8.46 6.28 -19.81
N LEU A 9 9.46 5.40 -19.69
CA LEU A 9 9.66 4.59 -18.48
C LEU A 9 10.44 5.31 -17.36
N ALA A 10 10.98 6.50 -17.65
CA ALA A 10 11.81 7.27 -16.71
C ALA A 10 11.00 8.25 -15.81
N LEU A 11 9.67 8.31 -15.97
CA LEU A 11 8.80 9.32 -15.35
C LEU A 11 7.84 8.74 -14.31
N LEU A 12 8.17 7.60 -13.68
CA LEU A 12 7.53 7.26 -12.41
C LEU A 12 8.19 8.14 -11.34
N PRO A 13 7.57 9.24 -10.87
CA PRO A 13 8.11 9.94 -9.73
C PRO A 13 8.22 8.92 -8.59
N ALA A 14 9.43 8.80 -8.04
CA ALA A 14 9.60 8.25 -6.71
C ALA A 14 8.89 9.21 -5.74
N LEU A 15 7.56 9.08 -5.63
CA LEU A 15 6.73 9.76 -4.65
C LEU A 15 7.02 9.14 -3.28
N ALA A 16 8.26 9.28 -2.81
CA ALA A 16 8.59 9.14 -1.42
C ALA A 16 8.28 10.48 -0.77
N THR A 17 7.01 10.69 -0.41
CA THR A 17 6.65 11.75 0.51
C THR A 17 7.15 11.33 1.89
N ALA A 18 8.11 12.08 2.46
CA ALA A 18 8.57 11.84 3.82
C ALA A 18 7.35 11.77 4.77
N GLY A 19 7.30 10.77 5.64
CA GLY A 19 6.17 10.53 6.54
C GLY A 19 5.02 9.72 5.94
N GLN A 20 5.09 9.27 4.68
CA GLN A 20 4.09 8.37 4.12
C GLN A 20 4.73 7.17 3.41
N ILE A 21 4.03 6.04 3.44
CA ILE A 21 4.46 4.81 2.81
C ILE A 21 3.30 4.16 2.05
N THR A 22 3.55 3.81 0.78
CA THR A 22 2.63 2.98 0.00
C THR A 22 3.02 1.53 0.15
N MET A 23 2.13 0.71 0.70
CA MET A 23 2.32 -0.74 0.81
C MET A 23 1.35 -1.47 -0.12
N VAL A 24 1.76 -2.67 -0.52
CA VAL A 24 1.02 -3.52 -1.45
C VAL A 24 0.84 -4.92 -0.89
N ASN A 25 -0.06 -5.68 -1.50
CA ASN A 25 -0.27 -7.10 -1.19
C ASN A 25 -0.62 -7.36 0.29
N PRO A 26 -1.75 -6.84 0.78
CA PRO A 26 -2.18 -7.08 2.16
C PRO A 26 -2.46 -8.56 2.43
N GLN A 27 -2.26 -8.97 3.67
CA GLN A 27 -2.86 -10.18 4.20
C GLN A 27 -4.34 -9.91 4.49
N GLU A 28 -5.23 -10.74 3.93
CA GLU A 28 -6.67 -10.62 4.08
C GLU A 28 -7.20 -11.74 4.99
N GLU A 29 -7.92 -11.37 6.04
CA GLU A 29 -8.58 -12.31 6.95
C GLU A 29 -10.07 -11.98 7.09
N GLN A 30 -10.95 -12.97 6.90
CA GLN A 30 -12.38 -12.76 7.09
C GLN A 30 -12.73 -12.80 8.57
N THR A 31 -13.41 -11.75 9.04
CA THR A 31 -13.95 -11.66 10.40
C THR A 31 -15.35 -12.28 10.46
N GLU A 32 -15.75 -12.73 11.65
CA GLU A 32 -17.09 -13.30 11.89
C GLU A 32 -18.24 -12.33 11.53
N SER A 33 -17.96 -11.02 11.54
CA SER A 33 -18.92 -9.97 11.17
C SER A 33 -19.13 -9.80 9.66
N GLY A 34 -18.52 -10.64 8.81
CA GLY A 34 -18.55 -10.50 7.35
C GLY A 34 -17.73 -9.31 6.83
N LYS A 35 -16.85 -8.77 7.67
CA LYS A 35 -15.84 -7.76 7.30
C LYS A 35 -14.49 -8.44 7.07
N THR A 36 -13.59 -7.75 6.39
CA THR A 36 -12.23 -8.23 6.13
C THR A 36 -11.24 -7.40 6.93
N LEU A 37 -10.38 -8.07 7.68
CA LEU A 37 -9.19 -7.50 8.29
C LEU A 37 -8.09 -7.45 7.22
N CYS A 38 -7.55 -6.26 6.99
CA CYS A 38 -6.46 -6.00 6.07
C CYS A 38 -5.21 -5.68 6.85
N THR A 39 -4.17 -6.50 6.69
CA THR A 39 -2.87 -6.31 7.34
C THR A 39 -1.81 -6.03 6.29
N TYR A 40 -1.21 -4.85 6.34
CA TYR A 40 -0.07 -4.46 5.52
C TYR A 40 1.15 -4.41 6.41
N HIS A 41 2.19 -5.17 6.08
CA HIS A 41 3.41 -5.21 6.88
C HIS A 41 4.66 -5.25 6.02
N ASN A 42 5.75 -4.74 6.56
CA ASN A 42 7.11 -4.99 6.11
C ASN A 42 8.03 -5.12 7.34
N SER A 43 9.35 -5.04 7.17
CA SER A 43 10.30 -5.18 8.28
C SER A 43 10.31 -4.00 9.27
N ILE A 44 9.60 -2.91 9.00
CA ILE A 44 9.62 -1.66 9.77
C ILE A 44 8.23 -1.26 10.26
N TYR A 45 7.18 -1.49 9.45
CA TYR A 45 5.83 -1.03 9.75
C TYR A 45 4.80 -2.16 9.70
N LEU A 46 3.76 -2.02 10.52
CA LEU A 46 2.58 -2.88 10.51
C LEU A 46 1.33 -2.01 10.62
N PHE A 47 0.44 -2.14 9.65
CA PHE A 47 -0.82 -1.40 9.61
C PHE A 47 -1.98 -2.37 9.44
N THR A 48 -2.96 -2.28 10.32
CA THR A 48 -4.16 -3.12 10.32
C THR A 48 -5.41 -2.29 10.32
N TYR A 49 -6.38 -2.62 9.47
CA TYR A 49 -7.71 -2.01 9.52
C TYR A 49 -8.78 -2.96 8.98
N VAL A 50 -10.03 -2.71 9.39
CA VAL A 50 -11.18 -3.55 9.01
C VAL A 50 -12.04 -2.81 7.98
N ILE A 51 -12.41 -3.50 6.90
CA ILE A 51 -13.31 -2.96 5.87
C ILE A 51 -14.43 -3.92 5.52
N LYS A 52 -15.45 -3.42 4.84
CA LYS A 52 -16.41 -4.27 4.13
C LYS A 52 -15.84 -4.60 2.74
N GLY A 53 -15.79 -5.87 2.39
CA GLY A 53 -15.31 -6.31 1.07
C GLY A 53 -13.80 -6.56 1.03
N LYS A 54 -13.19 -6.41 -0.16
CA LYS A 54 -11.80 -6.80 -0.43
C LYS A 54 -10.80 -5.72 -0.06
N CYS A 55 -9.65 -6.11 0.50
CA CYS A 55 -8.56 -5.19 0.79
C CYS A 55 -8.03 -4.53 -0.50
N PRO A 56 -7.77 -3.21 -0.49
CA PRO A 56 -7.09 -2.53 -1.58
C PRO A 56 -5.75 -3.21 -1.88
N TYR A 57 -5.42 -3.44 -3.15
CA TYR A 57 -4.11 -4.04 -3.46
C TYR A 57 -2.95 -3.15 -2.98
N ALA A 58 -3.09 -1.83 -3.12
CA ALA A 58 -2.12 -0.84 -2.69
C ALA A 58 -2.80 0.21 -1.82
N LYS A 59 -2.13 0.66 -0.76
CA LYS A 59 -2.61 1.75 0.10
C LYS A 59 -1.45 2.55 0.66
N THR A 60 -1.63 3.87 0.71
CA THR A 60 -0.70 4.81 1.33
C THR A 60 -1.13 5.05 2.78
N PHE A 61 -0.16 4.97 3.69
CA PHE A 61 -0.31 5.19 5.12
C PHE A 61 0.59 6.33 5.55
N ASN A 62 0.21 7.05 6.61
CA ASN A 62 1.13 7.91 7.32
C ASN A 62 1.99 7.03 8.24
N THR A 63 3.30 7.21 8.24
CA THR A 63 4.21 6.41 9.06
C THR A 63 4.08 6.72 10.55
N GLU A 64 3.60 7.92 10.90
CA GLU A 64 3.31 8.32 12.28
C GLU A 64 2.20 7.45 12.91
N ASP A 65 1.22 6.99 12.11
CA ASP A 65 0.12 6.15 12.61
C ASP A 65 0.60 4.74 13.07
N SER A 66 1.87 4.37 12.82
CA SER A 66 2.47 3.11 13.26
C SER A 66 3.16 3.20 14.63
N GLU A 67 3.35 4.41 15.17
CA GLU A 67 4.05 4.65 16.43
C GLU A 67 3.08 4.78 17.64
N GLU A 68 1.77 4.65 17.40
CA GLU A 68 0.72 4.70 18.43
C GLU A 68 0.42 3.34 19.09
#